data_AF-A0A523SHR9-F1
#
_entry.id   AF-A0A523SHR9-F1
#
_cell.length_a   1.000
_cell.length_b   1.000
_cell.length_c   1.000
_cell.angle_alpha   90.00
_cell.angle_beta   90.00
_cell.angle_gamma   90.00
#
_symmetry.space_group_name_H-M   'P 1'
#
loop_
_entity.id
_entity.type
_entity.pdbx_description
1 polymer ?
#
loop_
_entity_poly.entity_id
_entity_poly.type
_entity_poly.pdbx_seq_one_letter_code
_entity_poly.pdbx_strand_id
1 'polypeptide(L)'
;MKIGDIVKIRECNSLPELVGENAEIVDMQIQEFEKYTVYPLWVKMTSGERTGKIYGFREGEVEILPKAGETQGTSNRRRGKTMKTKVVEQVEGIMKGVTTVEDIVEVGRVINEVKGRILAEPTLGFWEGKTPCWEMFRCPEAIKIECPAFKYRSLPCWEIQGTYCKLDDYGVTGLDTSICEVCRVYKRYGHGELIQIKLFGKGIDTSLKSISK
;
A
#
# COMPACT_ATOMS: atom_id res chain seq x y z
N MET A 1 17.26 -0.71 14.25
CA MET A 1 16.76 -1.27 12.98
C MET A 1 16.86 -0.21 11.90
N LYS A 2 17.21 -0.60 10.67
CA LYS A 2 17.17 0.27 9.47
C LYS A 2 16.62 -0.51 8.27
N ILE A 3 16.14 0.22 7.27
CA ILE A 3 15.76 -0.37 5.98
C ILE A 3 16.95 -1.17 5.43
N GLY A 4 16.68 -2.38 4.95
CA GLY A 4 17.67 -3.36 4.49
C GLY A 4 18.33 -4.19 5.59
N ASP A 5 17.91 -4.07 6.85
CA ASP A 5 18.28 -5.05 7.88
C ASP A 5 17.45 -6.33 7.70
N ILE A 6 18.09 -7.48 7.92
CA ILE A 6 17.40 -8.76 8.01
C ILE A 6 16.93 -8.93 9.44
N VAL A 7 15.65 -9.21 9.61
CA VAL A 7 15.02 -9.51 10.88
C VAL A 7 14.46 -10.92 10.88
N LYS A 8 14.33 -11.50 12.06
CA LYS A 8 13.60 -12.73 12.33
C LYS A 8 12.30 -12.39 13.05
N ILE A 9 11.19 -12.97 12.62
CA ILE A 9 9.91 -12.79 13.31
C ILE A 9 9.96 -13.58 14.62
N ARG A 10 9.85 -12.90 15.76
CA ARG A 10 9.88 -13.51 17.10
C ARG A 10 8.49 -13.88 17.59
N GLU A 11 7.54 -13.00 17.34
CA GLU A 11 6.17 -13.15 17.80
C GLU A 11 5.25 -12.59 16.72
N CYS A 12 4.22 -13.34 16.38
CA CYS A 12 3.16 -12.87 15.51
C CYS A 12 1.91 -13.65 15.86
N ASN A 13 1.05 -13.05 16.67
CA ASN A 13 -0.15 -13.74 17.14
C ASN A 13 -1.17 -13.97 16.01
N SER A 14 -1.13 -13.13 14.96
CA SER A 14 -2.02 -13.22 13.80
C SER A 14 -1.53 -14.19 12.72
N LEU A 15 -0.22 -14.45 12.64
CA LEU A 15 0.39 -15.37 11.70
C LEU A 15 1.52 -16.15 12.41
N PRO A 16 1.18 -17.04 13.35
CA PRO A 16 2.17 -17.78 14.14
C PRO A 16 3.10 -18.62 13.26
N GLU A 17 2.67 -18.99 12.05
CA GLU A 17 3.50 -19.67 11.06
C GLU A 17 4.70 -18.84 10.57
N LEU A 18 4.65 -17.52 10.69
CA LEU A 18 5.78 -16.65 10.32
C LEU A 18 6.83 -16.59 11.42
N VAL A 19 6.51 -17.01 12.65
CA VAL A 19 7.44 -17.01 13.77
C VAL A 19 8.61 -17.93 13.44
N GLY A 20 9.81 -17.36 13.46
CA GLY A 20 11.04 -18.03 13.08
C GLY A 20 11.49 -17.76 11.64
N GLU A 21 10.63 -17.23 10.78
CA GLU A 21 11.01 -16.83 9.42
C GLU A 21 11.83 -15.53 9.42
N ASN A 22 12.63 -15.38 8.37
CA ASN A 22 13.43 -14.19 8.12
C ASN A 22 12.71 -13.26 7.14
N ALA A 23 12.92 -11.97 7.34
CA ALA A 23 12.40 -10.92 6.48
C ALA A 23 13.39 -9.76 6.38
N GLU A 24 13.30 -8.98 5.33
CA GLU A 24 14.07 -7.75 5.15
C GLU A 24 13.18 -6.56 5.44
N ILE A 25 13.66 -5.61 6.25
CA ILE A 25 12.94 -4.35 6.49
C ILE A 25 12.93 -3.54 5.19
N VAL A 26 11.76 -3.33 4.60
CA VAL A 26 11.60 -2.59 3.34
C VAL A 26 11.06 -1.17 3.55
N ASP A 27 10.35 -0.93 4.65
CA ASP A 27 9.91 0.39 5.03
C ASP A 27 9.80 0.49 6.56
N MET A 28 10.11 1.67 7.10
CA MET A 28 10.04 1.97 8.52
C MET A 28 9.35 3.30 8.69
N GLN A 29 8.26 3.28 9.45
CA GLN A 29 7.57 4.50 9.81
C GLN A 29 7.94 4.87 11.26
N ILE A 30 8.54 6.05 11.44
CA ILE A 30 8.86 6.62 12.76
C ILE A 30 8.08 7.94 12.88
N GLN A 31 7.16 8.07 13.84
CA GLN A 31 6.52 9.34 14.27
C GLN A 31 7.30 9.73 15.51
N GLU A 32 7.94 10.90 15.45
CA GLU A 32 8.64 11.46 16.59
C GLU A 32 7.71 12.19 17.57
N PHE A 33 6.39 12.27 17.29
CA PHE A 33 5.53 13.30 17.92
C PHE A 33 4.37 12.83 18.80
N GLU A 34 4.09 11.54 18.98
CA GLU A 34 2.95 11.14 19.83
C GLU A 34 3.30 10.01 20.79
N LYS A 35 2.71 10.09 21.99
CA LYS A 35 2.87 9.23 23.17
C LYS A 35 2.45 7.75 22.95
N TYR A 36 2.27 7.35 21.69
CA TYR A 36 1.86 6.04 21.24
C TYR A 36 2.65 5.71 19.97
N THR A 37 3.63 4.82 20.08
CA THR A 37 4.35 4.24 18.95
C THR A 37 3.43 3.25 18.24
N VAL A 38 2.61 3.73 17.31
CA VAL A 38 1.88 2.86 16.40
C VAL A 38 2.57 2.91 15.05
N TYR A 39 3.56 2.04 14.84
CA TYR A 39 4.01 1.75 13.50
C TYR A 39 4.35 0.30 13.23
N PRO A 40 3.91 -0.20 12.07
CA PRO A 40 4.44 -1.41 11.50
C PRO A 40 5.81 -1.13 10.87
N LEU A 41 6.84 -1.83 11.34
CA LEU A 41 7.97 -2.23 10.52
C LEU A 41 7.44 -3.05 9.37
N TRP A 42 7.57 -2.54 8.15
CA TRP A 42 7.19 -3.30 6.97
C TRP A 42 8.35 -4.16 6.55
N VAL A 43 8.14 -5.47 6.58
CA VAL A 43 9.17 -6.45 6.24
C VAL A 43 8.70 -7.30 5.08
N LYS A 44 9.62 -7.58 4.16
CA LYS A 44 9.41 -8.49 3.05
C LYS A 44 10.00 -9.84 3.42
N MET A 45 9.19 -10.90 3.45
CA MET A 45 9.68 -12.23 3.82
C MET A 45 10.78 -12.68 2.85
N THR A 46 11.89 -13.17 3.39
CA THR A 46 13.05 -13.66 2.61
C THR A 46 13.22 -15.17 2.72
N SER A 47 12.43 -15.83 3.55
CA SER A 47 12.39 -17.28 3.72
C SER A 47 10.95 -17.78 3.83
N GLY A 48 10.77 -19.10 3.70
CA GLY A 48 9.48 -19.77 3.90
C GLY A 48 8.53 -19.65 2.70
N GLU A 49 7.33 -20.20 2.86
CA GLU A 49 6.30 -20.25 1.80
C GLU A 49 5.80 -18.85 1.40
N ARG A 50 6.04 -17.85 2.26
CA ARG A 50 5.57 -16.48 2.06
C ARG A 50 6.63 -15.55 1.49
N THR A 51 7.76 -16.10 1.04
CA THR A 51 8.86 -15.34 0.42
C THR A 51 8.34 -14.32 -0.60
N GLY A 52 8.75 -13.06 -0.45
CA GLY A 52 8.37 -11.96 -1.32
C GLY A 52 7.15 -11.16 -0.88
N LYS A 53 6.31 -11.67 0.02
CA LYS A 53 5.15 -10.96 0.58
C LYS A 53 5.58 -9.96 1.65
N ILE A 54 4.82 -8.86 1.79
CA ILE A 54 5.11 -7.78 2.76
C ILE A 54 4.07 -7.82 3.88
N TYR A 55 4.58 -7.76 5.11
CA TYR A 55 3.78 -7.75 6.34
C TYR A 55 4.24 -6.60 7.23
N GLY A 56 3.33 -6.11 8.07
CA GLY A 56 3.63 -5.10 9.08
C GLY A 56 3.80 -5.77 10.45
N PHE A 57 4.85 -5.42 11.16
CA PHE A 57 5.14 -5.91 12.51
C PHE A 57 5.50 -4.78 13.46
N ARG A 58 5.24 -4.96 14.75
CA ARG A 58 5.72 -4.06 15.80
C ARG A 58 7.23 -4.26 16.02
N GLU A 59 7.91 -3.25 16.57
CA GLU A 59 9.35 -3.37 16.86
C GLU A 59 9.69 -4.53 17.81
N GLY A 60 8.81 -4.84 18.76
CA GLY A 60 8.98 -5.97 19.67
C GLY A 60 8.71 -7.36 19.06
N GLU A 61 8.06 -7.41 17.90
CA GLU A 61 7.67 -8.66 17.22
C GLU A 61 8.78 -9.22 16.32
N VAL A 62 9.85 -8.44 16.08
CA VAL A 62 10.95 -8.80 15.20
C VAL A 62 12.30 -8.58 15.87
N GLU A 63 13.28 -9.39 15.50
CA GLU A 63 14.65 -9.32 16.01
C GLU A 63 15.64 -9.13 14.86
N ILE A 64 16.57 -8.17 14.99
CA ILE A 64 17.65 -8.01 14.01
C ILE A 64 18.55 -9.24 14.03
N LEU A 65 18.74 -9.86 12.87
CA LEU A 65 19.79 -10.85 12.70
C LEU A 65 21.13 -10.16 12.41
N PRO A 66 22.21 -10.55 13.11
CA PRO A 66 23.53 -9.98 12.86
C PRO A 66 23.94 -10.29 11.41
N LYS A 67 24.30 -9.25 10.66
CA LYS A 67 24.87 -9.43 9.32
C LYS A 67 26.19 -10.18 9.46
N ALA A 68 26.31 -11.32 8.77
CA ALA A 68 27.54 -12.09 8.73
C ALA A 68 28.61 -11.27 8.01
N GLY A 69 29.43 -10.56 8.80
CA GLY A 69 30.60 -9.79 8.36
C GLY A 69 30.26 -8.52 7.59
N GLU A 70 30.53 -7.35 8.17
CA GLU A 70 31.35 -6.35 7.49
C GLU A 70 31.80 -5.22 8.42
N THR A 71 33.09 -4.95 8.28
CA THR A 71 33.97 -3.98 8.92
C THR A 71 33.55 -2.54 8.62
N GLN A 72 33.93 -1.62 9.51
CA GLN A 72 33.81 -0.16 9.33
C GLN A 72 34.38 0.32 7.99
N GLY A 73 33.67 1.26 7.35
CA GLY A 73 34.16 2.02 6.20
C GLY A 73 33.44 3.37 6.08
N THR A 74 34.12 4.43 6.51
CA THR A 74 33.69 5.83 6.47
C THR A 74 33.72 6.47 5.07
N SER A 75 32.77 7.39 4.87
CA SER A 75 32.80 8.58 3.99
C SER A 75 32.84 8.38 2.47
N ASN A 76 31.94 9.05 1.73
CA ASN A 76 32.23 10.40 1.25
C ASN A 76 31.03 11.12 0.63
N ARG A 77 31.18 12.45 0.61
CA ARG A 77 30.27 13.52 0.18
C ARG A 77 30.50 13.85 -1.30
N ARG A 78 29.48 14.51 -1.92
CA ARG A 78 29.46 15.32 -3.17
C ARG A 78 28.94 14.56 -4.41
N ARG A 79 28.25 15.16 -5.40
CA ARG A 79 27.55 16.45 -5.64
C ARG A 79 27.09 16.37 -7.10
N GLY A 80 25.85 16.77 -7.42
CA GLY A 80 25.57 17.51 -8.65
C GLY A 80 25.09 16.77 -9.92
N LYS A 81 23.82 17.05 -10.24
CA LYS A 81 23.32 17.67 -11.49
C LYS A 81 23.11 16.83 -12.78
N THR A 82 21.85 16.89 -13.23
CA THR A 82 21.35 17.00 -14.63
C THR A 82 21.63 15.89 -15.63
N MET A 83 20.56 15.22 -16.08
CA MET A 83 20.17 15.23 -17.51
C MET A 83 18.71 14.77 -17.66
N LYS A 84 17.79 15.75 -17.71
CA LYS A 84 16.62 15.68 -18.60
C LYS A 84 17.16 15.58 -20.04
N THR A 85 16.34 15.09 -20.97
CA THR A 85 16.54 15.15 -22.44
C THR A 85 17.14 13.91 -23.11
N LYS A 86 16.58 12.70 -22.93
CA LYS A 86 16.84 11.56 -23.86
C LYS A 86 15.70 10.56 -24.10
N VAL A 87 14.46 10.86 -23.72
CA VAL A 87 13.30 9.96 -23.99
C VAL A 87 12.26 10.59 -24.92
N VAL A 88 12.40 11.88 -25.27
CA VAL A 88 11.45 12.58 -26.15
C VAL A 88 11.68 12.25 -27.64
N GLU A 89 12.89 11.84 -28.04
CA GLU A 89 13.18 11.49 -29.45
C GLU A 89 12.72 10.08 -29.86
N GLN A 90 12.34 9.22 -28.91
CA GLN A 90 11.85 7.87 -29.23
C GLN A 90 10.34 7.82 -29.52
N VAL A 91 9.62 8.93 -29.33
CA VAL A 91 8.16 9.00 -29.55
C VAL A 91 7.82 9.54 -30.96
N GLU A 92 8.71 10.32 -31.59
CA GLU A 92 8.46 10.88 -32.93
C GLU A 92 8.63 9.86 -34.08
N GLY A 93 9.23 8.69 -33.81
CA GLY A 93 9.40 7.62 -34.79
C GLY A 93 8.15 6.76 -35.04
N ILE A 94 7.14 6.84 -34.16
CA ILE A 94 5.93 5.99 -34.25
C ILE A 94 4.80 6.68 -35.07
N MET A 95 4.89 7.99 -35.32
CA MET A 95 3.83 8.77 -35.98
C MET A 95 3.84 8.77 -37.53
N LYS A 96 4.51 7.81 -38.19
CA LYS A 96 4.60 7.77 -39.67
C LYS A 96 3.91 6.58 -40.34
N GLY A 97 2.95 5.92 -39.67
CA GLY A 97 2.37 4.67 -40.18
C GLY A 97 0.85 4.50 -40.07
N VAL A 98 0.05 5.57 -39.97
CA VAL A 98 -1.42 5.45 -40.04
C VAL A 98 -1.95 6.54 -40.98
N THR A 99 -2.14 6.17 -42.26
CA THR A 99 -2.52 7.09 -43.33
C THR A 99 -3.74 6.62 -44.09
N THR A 100 -4.79 6.18 -43.39
CA THR A 100 -6.10 6.03 -44.02
C THR A 100 -7.22 6.46 -43.06
N VAL A 101 -8.30 6.98 -43.63
CA VAL A 101 -9.47 7.43 -42.86
C VAL A 101 -10.23 6.22 -42.29
N GLU A 102 -10.08 5.06 -42.93
CA GLU A 102 -10.59 3.77 -42.45
C GLU A 102 -9.93 3.35 -41.12
N ASP A 103 -8.62 3.56 -40.95
CA ASP A 103 -7.92 3.24 -39.70
C ASP A 103 -8.39 4.09 -38.51
N ILE A 104 -8.80 5.35 -38.76
CA ILE A 104 -9.32 6.24 -37.70
C ILE A 104 -10.69 5.74 -37.20
N VAL A 105 -11.52 5.18 -38.09
CA VAL A 105 -12.83 4.62 -37.73
C VAL A 105 -12.67 3.31 -36.95
N GLU A 106 -11.69 2.48 -37.31
CA GLU A 106 -11.39 1.23 -36.60
C GLU A 106 -10.76 1.50 -35.22
N VAL A 107 -9.83 2.46 -35.12
CA VAL A 107 -9.35 2.98 -33.82
C VAL A 107 -10.51 3.53 -32.99
N GLY A 108 -11.48 4.22 -33.60
CA GLY A 108 -12.70 4.68 -32.93
C GLY A 108 -13.58 3.55 -32.37
N ARG A 109 -13.69 2.43 -33.09
CA ARG A 109 -14.39 1.22 -32.60
C ARG A 109 -13.65 0.54 -31.46
N VAL A 110 -12.33 0.39 -31.57
CA VAL A 110 -11.49 -0.18 -30.50
C VAL A 110 -11.57 0.70 -29.25
N ILE A 111 -11.55 2.04 -29.38
CA ILE A 111 -11.74 2.95 -28.24
C ILE A 111 -13.13 2.77 -27.60
N ASN A 112 -14.19 2.53 -28.38
CA ASN A 112 -15.53 2.29 -27.82
C ASN A 112 -15.70 0.91 -27.17
N GLU A 113 -15.07 -0.15 -27.70
CA GLU A 113 -15.04 -1.47 -27.05
C GLU A 113 -14.19 -1.47 -25.75
N VAL A 114 -13.13 -0.67 -25.73
CA VAL A 114 -12.24 -0.54 -24.55
C VAL A 114 -12.78 0.48 -23.54
N LYS A 115 -13.65 1.42 -23.92
CA LYS A 115 -14.38 2.32 -23.00
C LYS A 115 -15.29 1.58 -22.02
N GLY A 116 -15.67 0.33 -22.30
CA GLY A 116 -16.31 -0.55 -21.32
C GLY A 116 -15.35 -1.15 -20.27
N ARG A 117 -14.03 -0.97 -20.44
CA ARG A 117 -12.96 -1.55 -19.59
C ARG A 117 -12.00 -0.51 -19.00
N ILE A 118 -12.05 0.75 -19.44
CA ILE A 118 -11.31 1.84 -18.78
C ILE A 118 -12.24 2.44 -17.74
N LEU A 119 -11.90 2.18 -16.47
CA LEU A 119 -12.46 2.85 -15.30
C LEU A 119 -12.60 4.34 -15.62
N ALA A 120 -13.84 4.83 -15.67
CA ALA A 120 -14.13 6.25 -15.60
C ALA A 120 -13.21 6.86 -14.53
N GLU A 121 -12.59 8.01 -14.82
CA GLU A 121 -11.80 8.74 -13.83
C GLU A 121 -12.58 8.71 -12.51
N PRO A 122 -12.06 8.06 -11.45
CA PRO A 122 -12.83 7.88 -10.24
C PRO A 122 -13.11 9.28 -9.75
N THR A 123 -14.38 9.67 -9.80
CA THR A 123 -14.83 10.93 -9.20
C THR A 123 -14.19 10.99 -7.82
N LEU A 124 -13.42 12.04 -7.56
CA LEU A 124 -12.63 12.17 -6.32
C LEU A 124 -13.52 12.03 -5.07
N GLY A 125 -14.83 12.19 -5.23
CA GLY A 125 -15.84 11.72 -4.28
C GLY A 125 -15.69 12.45 -2.95
N PHE A 126 -15.84 11.72 -1.85
CA PHE A 126 -15.59 12.26 -0.51
C PHE A 126 -14.21 12.95 -0.39
N TRP A 127 -13.21 12.45 -1.12
CA TRP A 127 -11.82 12.91 -1.04
C TRP A 127 -11.51 14.16 -1.85
N GLU A 128 -12.49 14.77 -2.53
CA GLU A 128 -12.26 16.04 -3.20
C GLU A 128 -11.77 17.12 -2.21
N GLY A 129 -10.63 17.74 -2.54
CA GLY A 129 -9.94 18.71 -1.69
C GLY A 129 -9.32 18.15 -0.41
N LYS A 130 -9.25 16.82 -0.23
CA LYS A 130 -8.74 16.16 0.99
C LYS A 130 -7.61 15.21 0.67
N THR A 131 -6.72 15.01 1.63
CA THR A 131 -5.70 13.95 1.55
C THR A 131 -6.29 12.61 2.01
N PRO A 132 -6.41 11.60 1.15
CA PRO A 132 -6.94 10.29 1.52
C PRO A 132 -6.01 9.51 2.45
N CYS A 133 -6.56 8.49 3.12
CA CYS A 133 -5.81 7.73 4.12
C CYS A 133 -4.54 7.08 3.56
N TRP A 134 -4.57 6.55 2.34
CA TRP A 134 -3.42 5.87 1.72
C TRP A 134 -2.27 6.84 1.40
N GLU A 135 -2.57 8.10 1.12
CA GLU A 135 -1.54 9.13 0.95
C GLU A 135 -1.03 9.62 2.31
N MET A 136 -1.94 9.83 3.27
CA MET A 136 -1.59 10.32 4.61
C MET A 136 -0.70 9.34 5.37
N PHE A 137 -0.97 8.04 5.24
CA PHE A 137 -0.20 6.96 5.86
C PHE A 137 0.82 6.31 4.91
N ARG A 138 0.96 6.83 3.67
CA ARG A 138 1.89 6.30 2.66
C ARG A 138 1.77 4.77 2.49
N CYS A 139 0.55 4.26 2.37
CA CYS A 139 0.31 2.83 2.21
C CYS A 139 1.09 2.30 0.98
N PRO A 140 1.85 1.20 1.11
CA PRO A 140 2.55 0.57 -0.01
C PRO A 140 1.61 0.26 -1.17
N GLU A 141 2.10 0.37 -2.40
CA GLU A 141 1.24 0.24 -3.59
C GLU A 141 0.50 -1.12 -3.62
N ALA A 142 1.15 -2.21 -3.22
CA ALA A 142 0.55 -3.54 -3.14
C ALA A 142 -0.66 -3.62 -2.18
N ILE A 143 -0.63 -2.87 -1.08
CA ILE A 143 -1.75 -2.80 -0.12
C ILE A 143 -2.81 -1.83 -0.63
N LYS A 144 -2.36 -0.69 -1.15
CA LYS A 144 -3.22 0.39 -1.64
C LYS A 144 -4.15 -0.08 -2.75
N ILE A 145 -3.64 -0.81 -3.75
CA ILE A 145 -4.47 -1.29 -4.87
C ILE A 145 -5.54 -2.29 -4.43
N GLU A 146 -5.30 -3.04 -3.35
CA GLU A 146 -6.25 -4.00 -2.82
C GLU A 146 -7.25 -3.38 -1.83
N CYS A 147 -6.87 -2.29 -1.17
CA CYS A 147 -7.66 -1.69 -0.11
C CYS A 147 -9.01 -1.14 -0.62
N PRO A 148 -10.13 -1.51 0.02
CA PRO A 148 -11.46 -1.00 -0.33
C PRO A 148 -11.56 0.52 -0.30
N ALA A 149 -10.84 1.20 0.60
CA ALA A 149 -10.82 2.66 0.64
C ALA A 149 -10.32 3.27 -0.67
N PHE A 150 -9.34 2.63 -1.31
CA PHE A 150 -8.78 3.10 -2.58
C PHE A 150 -9.68 2.75 -3.77
N LYS A 151 -10.37 1.59 -3.72
CA LYS A 151 -11.33 1.13 -4.74
C LYS A 151 -12.64 1.93 -4.72
N TYR A 152 -13.11 2.32 -3.53
CA TYR A 152 -14.40 2.99 -3.31
C TYR A 152 -14.22 4.41 -2.76
N ARG A 153 -13.67 5.30 -3.60
CA ARG A 153 -13.27 6.67 -3.22
C ARG A 153 -14.44 7.63 -2.96
N SER A 154 -15.67 7.23 -3.28
CA SER A 154 -16.87 8.01 -2.96
C SER A 154 -17.17 8.06 -1.46
N LEU A 155 -16.60 7.15 -0.66
CA LEU A 155 -16.80 7.07 0.78
C LEU A 155 -15.47 7.28 1.55
N PRO A 156 -15.54 7.84 2.77
CA PRO A 156 -14.40 7.85 3.66
C PRO A 156 -14.06 6.43 4.14
N CYS A 157 -12.78 6.19 4.46
CA CYS A 157 -12.31 4.86 4.84
C CYS A 157 -12.98 4.31 6.10
N TRP A 158 -13.39 5.17 7.05
CA TRP A 158 -14.06 4.73 8.27
C TRP A 158 -15.49 4.21 8.03
N GLU A 159 -16.13 4.53 6.92
CA GLU A 159 -17.47 4.01 6.56
C GLU A 159 -17.43 2.73 5.70
N ILE A 160 -16.23 2.26 5.35
CA ILE A 160 -16.05 1.09 4.48
C ILE A 160 -15.59 -0.10 5.33
N GLN A 161 -16.26 -1.24 5.18
CA GLN A 161 -15.85 -2.49 5.81
C GLN A 161 -14.54 -3.00 5.19
N GLY A 162 -13.67 -3.60 6.00
CA GLY A 162 -12.53 -4.37 5.49
C GLY A 162 -11.41 -3.53 4.89
N THR A 163 -11.36 -2.23 5.21
CA THR A 163 -10.19 -1.39 4.90
C THR A 163 -8.97 -1.93 5.62
N TYR A 164 -7.80 -1.92 4.98
CA TYR A 164 -6.60 -2.57 5.49
C TYR A 164 -6.26 -2.20 6.95
N CYS A 165 -6.40 -0.92 7.34
CA CYS A 165 -6.13 -0.47 8.71
C CYS A 165 -7.13 -0.95 9.78
N LYS A 166 -8.28 -1.50 9.38
CA LYS A 166 -9.26 -2.15 10.26
C LYS A 166 -9.13 -3.68 10.27
N LEU A 167 -8.25 -4.23 9.43
CA LEU A 167 -7.92 -5.64 9.46
C LEU A 167 -6.83 -5.79 10.51
N ASP A 168 -7.23 -6.11 11.74
CA ASP A 168 -6.32 -6.37 12.85
C ASP A 168 -6.28 -7.88 13.19
N ASP A 169 -5.52 -8.20 14.23
CA ASP A 169 -5.29 -9.56 14.72
C ASP A 169 -6.55 -10.25 15.27
N TYR A 170 -7.64 -9.49 15.50
CA TYR A 170 -8.86 -9.95 16.16
C TYR A 170 -10.10 -9.93 15.24
N GLY A 171 -10.03 -9.28 14.08
CA GLY A 171 -11.16 -9.10 13.17
C GLY A 171 -10.79 -9.19 11.69
N VAL A 172 -10.89 -10.39 11.10
CA VAL A 172 -10.77 -10.58 9.63
C VAL A 172 -11.90 -9.91 8.84
N THR A 173 -12.97 -9.48 9.51
CA THR A 173 -14.15 -8.88 8.88
C THR A 173 -13.97 -7.40 8.60
N GLY A 174 -13.03 -6.72 9.27
CA GLY A 174 -12.87 -5.26 9.24
C GLY A 174 -14.14 -4.49 9.59
N LEU A 175 -14.94 -5.05 10.51
CA LEU A 175 -16.12 -4.42 11.09
C LEU A 175 -15.79 -3.57 12.32
N ASP A 176 -14.68 -3.85 13.00
CA ASP A 176 -14.26 -3.04 14.15
C ASP A 176 -13.82 -1.66 13.68
N THR A 177 -14.44 -0.64 14.26
CA THR A 177 -14.20 0.78 14.00
C THR A 177 -13.47 1.46 15.15
N SER A 178 -13.13 0.75 16.23
CA SER A 178 -12.41 1.29 17.39
C SER A 178 -11.11 2.01 17.00
N ILE A 179 -10.34 1.42 16.07
CA ILE A 179 -9.12 2.02 15.53
C ILE A 179 -9.37 3.37 14.82
N CYS A 180 -10.57 3.58 14.28
CA CYS A 180 -10.92 4.82 13.60
C CYS A 180 -11.13 5.98 14.57
N GLU A 181 -11.54 5.74 15.81
CA GLU A 181 -11.72 6.78 16.83
C GLU A 181 -10.41 7.52 17.15
N VAL A 182 -9.29 6.80 17.08
CA VAL A 182 -7.95 7.36 17.31
C VAL A 182 -7.24 7.75 16.01
N CYS A 183 -7.77 7.36 14.84
CA CYS A 183 -7.14 7.54 13.54
C CYS A 183 -7.04 9.02 13.13
N ARG A 184 -5.86 9.42 12.66
CA ARG A 184 -5.57 10.78 12.18
C ARG A 184 -6.52 11.26 11.08
N VAL A 185 -6.89 10.38 10.16
CA VAL A 185 -7.75 10.72 9.02
C VAL A 185 -9.16 11.04 9.50
N TYR A 186 -9.70 10.23 10.42
CA TYR A 186 -11.01 10.47 11.02
C TYR A 186 -11.00 11.69 11.95
N LYS A 187 -9.97 11.88 12.79
CA LYS A 187 -9.81 13.11 13.59
C LYS A 187 -9.77 14.38 12.74
N ARG A 188 -9.25 14.29 11.52
CA ARG A 188 -9.14 15.43 10.61
C ARG A 188 -10.44 15.70 9.84
N TYR A 189 -11.14 14.67 9.39
CA TYR A 189 -12.24 14.82 8.41
C TYR A 189 -13.59 14.23 8.86
N GLY A 190 -13.65 13.53 10.00
CA GLY A 190 -14.84 12.86 10.52
C GLY A 190 -15.68 13.71 11.47
N HIS A 191 -15.20 14.89 11.87
CA HIS A 191 -15.93 15.88 12.66
C HIS A 191 -16.56 15.38 13.98
N GLY A 192 -16.10 14.23 14.49
CA GLY A 192 -16.65 13.60 15.71
C GLY A 192 -18.02 12.91 15.51
N GLU A 193 -18.44 12.72 14.25
CA GLU A 193 -19.69 12.01 13.94
C GLU A 193 -19.56 10.50 14.20
N LEU A 194 -20.60 9.87 14.74
CA LEU A 194 -20.57 8.43 15.02
C LEU A 194 -20.12 7.62 13.79
N ILE A 195 -19.12 6.77 13.97
CA ILE A 195 -18.57 5.96 12.89
C ILE A 195 -19.57 4.84 12.58
N GLN A 196 -20.10 4.83 11.37
CA GLN A 196 -21.02 3.80 10.89
C GLN A 196 -20.51 3.21 9.57
N ILE A 197 -20.44 1.88 9.50
CA ILE A 197 -20.12 1.19 8.25
C ILE A 197 -21.33 1.28 7.31
N LYS A 198 -21.13 1.82 6.12
CA LYS A 198 -22.13 1.94 5.05
C LYS A 198 -21.90 0.97 3.91
N LEU A 199 -20.64 0.59 3.67
CA LEU A 199 -20.28 -0.35 2.61
C LEU A 199 -19.81 -1.69 3.18
N PHE A 200 -20.60 -2.74 2.95
CA PHE A 200 -20.35 -4.10 3.42
C PHE A 200 -19.95 -5.06 2.29
N GLY A 201 -19.26 -6.15 2.62
CA GLY A 201 -18.98 -7.26 1.69
C GLY A 201 -18.04 -6.91 0.53
N LYS A 202 -17.43 -5.71 0.56
CA LYS A 202 -16.44 -5.22 -0.41
C LYS A 202 -15.04 -5.10 0.21
N GLY A 203 -14.81 -5.80 1.31
CA GLY A 203 -13.52 -5.91 1.99
C GLY A 203 -12.44 -6.54 1.10
N ILE A 204 -11.18 -6.47 1.53
CA ILE A 204 -10.10 -7.25 0.90
C ILE A 204 -10.48 -8.72 0.93
N ASP A 205 -10.33 -9.42 -0.20
CA ASP A 205 -10.67 -10.83 -0.30
C ASP A 205 -9.76 -11.66 0.61
N THR A 206 -10.31 -12.13 1.72
CA THR A 206 -9.61 -13.03 2.64
C THR A 206 -9.30 -14.38 1.97
N SER A 207 -9.91 -14.71 0.82
CA SER A 207 -9.64 -15.90 0.01
C SER A 207 -8.26 -15.91 -0.65
N LEU A 208 -7.54 -14.78 -0.65
CA LEU A 208 -6.09 -14.79 -0.90
C LEU A 208 -5.32 -15.60 0.17
N LYS A 209 -5.95 -16.00 1.28
CA LYS A 209 -5.46 -17.03 2.21
C LYS A 209 -5.80 -18.46 1.79
N SER A 210 -6.88 -18.71 1.03
CA SER A 210 -7.33 -20.08 0.71
C SER A 210 -6.68 -20.69 -0.54
N ILE A 211 -5.93 -19.91 -1.32
CA ILE A 211 -5.07 -20.42 -2.42
C ILE A 211 -3.70 -20.91 -1.87
N SER A 212 -3.51 -20.88 -0.55
CA SER A 212 -2.28 -21.33 0.13
C SER A 212 -2.52 -22.57 1.01
N LYS A 213 -3.12 -23.61 0.43
CA LYS A 213 -3.07 -24.98 0.98
C LYS A 213 -2.30 -25.88 0.04
#